data_AF-A0A5C3N4K2-F1
#
_entry.id   AF-A0A5C3N4K2-F1
#
_cell.length_a   1.000
_cell.length_b   1.000
_cell.length_c   1.000
_cell.angle_alpha   90.00
_cell.angle_beta   90.00
_cell.angle_gamma   90.00
#
_symmetry.space_group_name_H-M   'P 1'
#
loop_
_entity.id
_entity.type
_entity.pdbx_description
1 polymer ?
#
loop_
_entity_poly.entity_id
_entity_poly.type
_entity_poly.pdbx_seq_one_letter_code
_entity_poly.pdbx_strand_id
1 'polypeptide(L)' 'ILVYPPTGTGAVNITMSDLWRLRPGEFLNDTLIEFGLKLWLNELRGADPELADQVHVFSSFFYKKLNTRK' A
#
# COMPACT_ATOMS: atom_id res chain seq x y z
N ILE A 1 -6.30 13.58 -7.75
CA ILE A 1 -5.24 12.75 -7.13
C ILE A 1 -5.78 12.36 -5.77
N LEU A 2 -5.85 11.07 -5.47
CA LEU A 2 -6.26 10.57 -4.15
C LEU A 2 -5.00 10.35 -3.30
N VAL A 3 -5.04 10.74 -2.03
CA VAL A 3 -3.91 10.57 -1.09
C VAL A 3 -4.39 9.72 0.07
N TYR A 4 -3.67 8.65 0.39
CA TYR A 4 -4.06 7.72 1.44
C TYR A 4 -2.88 7.21 2.29
N PRO A 5 -2.96 7.18 3.63
CA PRO A 5 -4.03 7.78 4.43
C PRO A 5 -4.06 9.32 4.25
N PRO A 6 -5.22 9.96 4.46
CA PRO A 6 -5.36 11.41 4.29
C PRO A 6 -4.51 12.23 5.27
N THR A 7 -4.14 11.63 6.40
CA THR A 7 -3.24 12.18 7.41
C THR A 7 -2.27 11.10 7.88
N GLY A 8 -1.05 11.50 8.26
CA GLY A 8 -0.01 10.59 8.75
C GLY A 8 1.17 10.41 7.79
N THR A 9 2.19 9.72 8.27
CA THR A 9 3.41 9.44 7.50
C THR A 9 3.20 8.28 6.52
N GLY A 10 3.90 8.35 5.39
CA GLY A 10 3.82 7.29 4.38
C GLY A 10 2.55 7.32 3.53
N ALA A 11 1.97 8.48 3.25
CA ALA A 11 0.84 8.56 2.34
C ALA A 11 1.23 8.15 0.90
N VAL A 12 0.36 7.38 0.23
CA VAL A 12 0.46 7.04 -1.19
C VAL A 12 -0.38 7.99 -2.02
N ASN A 13 0.18 8.44 -3.14
CA ASN A 13 -0.50 9.31 -4.10
C ASN A 13 -1.01 8.47 -5.27
N ILE A 14 -2.32 8.42 -5.42
CA ILE A 14 -3.01 7.68 -6.48
C ILE A 14 -3.43 8.67 -7.55
N THR A 15 -2.86 8.48 -8.73
CA THR A 15 -3.07 9.27 -9.93
C THR A 15 -4.08 8.58 -10.85
N MET A 16 -4.51 9.28 -11.90
CA MET A 16 -5.35 8.65 -12.93
C MET A 16 -4.63 7.49 -13.61
N SER A 17 -3.32 7.61 -13.87
CA SER A 17 -2.48 6.55 -14.44
C SER A 17 -2.52 5.24 -13.65
N ASP A 18 -2.56 5.34 -12.32
CA ASP A 18 -2.72 4.17 -11.45
C ASP A 18 -4.09 3.50 -11.67
N LEU A 19 -5.16 4.29 -11.80
CA LEU A 19 -6.50 3.76 -12.05
C LEU A 19 -6.59 2.93 -13.35
N TRP A 20 -5.84 3.30 -14.40
CA TRP A 20 -5.81 2.51 -15.64
C TRP A 20 -5.25 1.10 -15.44
N ARG A 21 -4.40 0.88 -14.43
CA ARG A 21 -3.84 -0.43 -14.09
C ARG A 21 -4.84 -1.38 -13.42
N LEU A 22 -6.03 -0.89 -13.05
CA LEU A 22 -7.12 -1.74 -12.54
C LEU A 22 -7.94 -2.39 -13.67
N ARG A 23 -7.64 -2.10 -14.94
CA ARG A 23 -8.36 -2.67 -16.07
C ARG A 23 -8.07 -4.17 -16.23
N PRO A 24 -9.03 -4.96 -16.76
CA PRO A 24 -8.79 -6.36 -17.06
C PRO A 24 -7.56 -6.54 -17.98
N GLY A 25 -6.70 -7.50 -17.65
CA GLY A 25 -5.49 -7.81 -18.41
C GLY A 25 -4.27 -6.95 -18.09
N GLU A 26 -4.40 -5.93 -17.23
CA GLU A 26 -3.27 -5.12 -16.76
C GLU A 26 -2.68 -5.67 -15.46
N PHE A 27 -1.38 -5.43 -15.26
CA PHE A 27 -0.71 -5.68 -13.99
C PHE A 27 -0.90 -4.50 -13.03
N LEU A 28 -1.20 -4.80 -11.77
CA LEU A 28 -1.19 -3.81 -10.70
C LEU A 28 0.23 -3.25 -10.53
N ASN A 29 0.32 -1.96 -10.23
CA ASN A 29 1.59 -1.32 -9.94
C ASN A 29 1.86 -1.25 -8.43
N ASP A 30 3.10 -0.88 -8.10
CA ASP A 30 3.57 -0.75 -6.72
C ASP A 30 2.66 0.16 -5.87
N THR A 31 2.19 1.28 -6.42
CA THR A 31 1.31 2.25 -5.75
C THR A 31 -0.04 1.64 -5.35
N LEU A 32 -0.69 0.90 -6.25
CA LEU A 32 -1.99 0.27 -5.98
C LEU A 32 -1.88 -0.86 -4.96
N ILE A 33 -0.79 -1.65 -5.03
CA ILE A 33 -0.53 -2.72 -4.07
C ILE A 33 -0.32 -2.12 -2.67
N GLU A 34 0.51 -1.09 -2.55
CA GLU A 34 0.76 -0.41 -1.27
C GLU A 34 -0.50 0.26 -0.71
N PHE A 35 -1.32 0.86 -1.58
CA PHE A 35 -2.62 1.41 -1.18
C PHE A 35 -3.53 0.34 -0.59
N GLY A 36 -3.73 -0.79 -1.29
CA GLY A 36 -4.62 -1.86 -0.86
C GLY A 36 -4.23 -2.45 0.49
N LEU A 37 -2.93 -2.70 0.70
CA LEU A 37 -2.43 -3.22 1.98
C LEU A 37 -2.67 -2.24 3.15
N LYS A 38 -2.49 -0.94 2.93
CA LYS A 38 -2.77 0.08 3.96
C LYS A 38 -4.25 0.20 4.25
N LEU A 39 -5.10 0.10 3.22
CA LEU A 39 -6.55 0.12 3.38
C LEU A 39 -7.00 -1.04 4.26
N TRP A 40 -6.57 -2.27 3.96
CA TRP A 40 -6.91 -3.45 4.75
C TRP A 40 -6.36 -3.41 6.16
N LEU A 41 -5.13 -2.90 6.37
CA LEU A 41 -4.59 -2.74 7.72
C LEU A 41 -5.39 -1.73 8.54
N ASN A 42 -5.89 -0.67 7.91
CA ASN A 42 -6.74 0.31 8.58
C ASN A 42 -8.14 -0.25 8.90
N GLU A 43 -8.72 -1.05 7.99
CA GLU A 43 -9.96 -1.79 8.25
C GLU A 43 -9.78 -2.80 9.39
N LEU A 44 -8.66 -3.54 9.38
CA LEU A 44 -8.28 -4.45 10.46
C LEU A 44 -8.15 -3.72 11.78
N ARG A 45 -7.53 -2.53 11.81
CA ARG A 45 -7.42 -1.70 13.02
C ARG A 45 -8.78 -1.26 13.56
N GLY A 46 -9.79 -1.11 12.71
CA GLY A 46 -11.17 -0.84 13.13
C GLY A 46 -11.91 -2.05 13.70
N ALA A 47 -11.59 -3.25 13.20
CA ALA A 47 -12.22 -4.51 13.62
C ALA A 47 -11.53 -5.17 14.84
N ASP A 48 -10.19 -5.17 14.84
CA ASP A 48 -9.33 -5.76 15.86
C ASP A 48 -8.02 -4.95 15.97
N PRO A 49 -7.98 -3.95 16.88
CA PRO A 49 -6.81 -3.11 17.08
C PRO A 49 -5.57 -3.89 17.56
N GLU A 50 -5.74 -4.92 18.39
CA GLU A 50 -4.63 -5.69 18.96
C GLU A 50 -3.95 -6.54 17.89
N LEU A 51 -4.72 -7.12 16.98
CA LEU A 51 -4.18 -7.83 15.83
C LEU A 51 -3.52 -6.86 14.85
N ALA A 52 -4.11 -5.69 14.60
CA ALA A 52 -3.53 -4.69 13.71
C ALA A 52 -2.17 -4.17 14.20
N ASP A 53 -1.97 -4.03 15.51
CA ASP A 53 -0.69 -3.62 16.09
C ASP A 53 0.41 -4.68 15.98
N GLN A 54 0.05 -5.94 15.73
CA GLN A 54 0.99 -7.03 15.46
C GLN A 54 1.40 -7.11 13.99
N VAL A 55 0.80 -6.31 13.11
CA VAL A 55 1.02 -6.36 11.66
C VAL A 55 1.77 -5.11 11.19
N HIS A 56 2.91 -5.30 10.53
CA HIS A 56 3.67 -4.23 9.89
C HIS A 56 3.76 -4.46 8.38
N VAL A 57 3.34 -3.45 7.60
CA VAL A 57 3.41 -3.47 6.13
C VAL A 57 4.58 -2.61 5.68
N PHE A 58 5.58 -3.24 5.07
CA PHE A 58 6.67 -2.54 4.39
C PHE A 58 6.25 -2.12 2.97
N SER A 59 6.86 -1.04 2.45
CA SER A 59 6.68 -0.66 1.04
C SER A 59 7.32 -1.69 0.10
N SER A 60 6.87 -1.74 -1.16
CA SER A 60 7.39 -2.69 -2.15
C SER A 60 8.88 -2.48 -2.48
N PHE A 61 9.45 -1.34 -2.11
CA PHE A 61 10.89 -1.05 -2.22
C PHE A 61 11.74 -1.77 -1.17
N PHE A 62 11.16 -2.20 -0.05
CA PHE A 62 11.90 -2.85 1.03
C PHE A 62 12.62 -4.12 0.53
N TYR A 63 11.89 -5.02 -0.13
CA TYR A 63 12.47 -6.25 -0.66
C TYR A 63 13.48 -5.97 -1.79
N LYS A 64 13.20 -4.99 -2.66
CA LYS A 64 14.13 -4.56 -3.71
C LYS A 64 15.48 -4.14 -3.11
N LYS A 65 15.47 -3.42 -1.99
CA LYS A 65 16.70 -3.03 -1.26
C LYS A 65 17.35 -4.17 -0.51
N LEU A 66 16.56 -5.09 0.06
CA LEU A 66 17.07 -6.24 0.80
C LEU A 66 17.86 -7.20 -0.10
N ASN A 67 17.43 -7.36 -1.36
CA ASN A 67 18.05 -8.26 -2.32
C ASN A 67 19.21 -7.62 -3.10
N THR A 68 19.56 -6.36 -2.84
CA THR A 68 20.76 -5.73 -3.39
C THR A 68 21.98 -6.28 -2.68
N ARG A 69 22.55 -7.39 -3.18
CA ARG A 69 23.89 -7.83 -2.79
C ARG A 69 24.89 -6.82 -3.35
N LYS A 70 25.61 -6.13 -2.47
CA LYS A 70 26.84 -5.41 -2.86
C LYS A 70 27.88 -6.40 -3.36
#